data_AF-A0A8T3MHJ6-F1
#
_entry.id   AF-A0A8T3MHJ6-F1
#
_cell.length_a   1.000
_cell.length_b   1.000
_cell.length_c   1.000
_cell.angle_alpha   90.00
_cell.angle_beta   90.00
_cell.angle_gamma   90.00
#
_symmetry.space_group_name_H-M   'P 1'
#
loop_
_entity.id
_entity.type
_entity.pdbx_description
1 polymer ?
#
loop_
_entity_poly.entity_id
_entity_poly.type
_entity_poly.pdbx_seq_one_letter_code
_entity_poly.pdbx_strand_id
1 'polypeptide(L)'
;MSELLTVVTAAVVLILVAVLVVLLTRIVATLNSISGEPTGYSSRQSYVGKIAFGVRAIEMQTSHLGPEVTQLNAGLSAAADGLRSIDGHLVRTIDNVVAQEAR
;
A
#
# COMPACT_ATOMS: atom_id res chain seq x y z
N MET A 1 35.40 -24.88 45.65
CA MET A 1 35.48 -24.22 44.33
C MET A 1 34.22 -24.47 43.50
N SER A 2 33.76 -25.72 43.36
CA SER A 2 32.53 -26.10 42.62
C SER A 2 31.24 -25.49 43.18
N GLU A 3 31.02 -25.58 44.50
CA GLU A 3 29.83 -25.05 45.20
C GLU A 3 29.58 -23.55 44.89
N LEU A 4 30.62 -22.73 45.00
CA LEU A 4 30.56 -21.29 44.73
C LEU A 4 30.21 -21.02 43.26
N LEU A 5 30.82 -21.76 42.34
CA LEU A 5 30.57 -21.61 40.90
C LEU A 5 29.13 -22.01 40.55
N THR A 6 28.60 -23.05 41.17
CA THR A 6 27.21 -23.49 40.99
C THR A 6 26.22 -22.42 41.46
N VAL A 7 26.44 -21.83 42.64
CA VAL A 7 25.57 -20.77 43.18
C VAL A 7 25.62 -19.51 42.31
N VAL A 8 26.80 -19.11 41.86
CA VAL A 8 26.97 -17.96 40.97
C VAL A 8 26.28 -18.19 39.63
N THR A 9 26.43 -19.39 39.05
CA THR A 9 25.79 -19.74 37.78
C THR A 9 24.27 -19.76 37.91
N ALA A 10 23.73 -20.33 39.00
CA ALA A 10 22.31 -20.30 39.29
C ALA A 10 21.77 -18.86 39.43
N ALA A 11 22.50 -17.98 40.12
CA ALA A 11 22.13 -16.58 40.24
C ALA A 11 22.12 -15.85 38.89
N VAL A 12 23.12 -16.10 38.04
CA VAL A 12 23.18 -15.53 36.68
C VAL A 12 21.99 -15.96 35.83
N VAL A 13 21.61 -17.25 35.88
CA VAL A 13 20.44 -17.75 35.16
C VAL A 13 19.16 -17.06 35.65
N LEU A 14 18.99 -16.88 36.96
CA LEU A 14 17.83 -16.17 37.51
C LEU A 14 17.77 -14.72 37.07
N ILE A 15 18.92 -14.02 37.06
CA ILE A 15 19.00 -12.64 36.58
C ILE A 15 18.63 -12.58 35.09
N LEU A 16 19.13 -13.50 34.28
CA LEU A 16 18.82 -13.57 32.85
C LEU A 16 17.32 -13.77 32.61
N VAL A 17 16.68 -14.68 33.35
CA VAL A 17 15.23 -14.90 33.28
C VAL A 17 14.46 -13.64 33.71
N ALA A 18 14.87 -12.99 34.79
CA ALA A 18 14.24 -11.75 35.25
C ALA A 18 14.32 -10.64 34.19
N VAL A 19 15.49 -10.45 33.59
CA VAL A 19 15.70 -9.48 32.50
C VAL A 19 14.80 -9.81 31.29
N LEU A 20 14.73 -11.09 30.90
CA LEU A 20 13.88 -11.54 29.80
C LEU A 20 12.41 -11.21 30.06
N VAL A 21 11.89 -11.49 31.26
CA VAL A 21 10.51 -11.16 31.65
C VAL A 21 10.25 -9.65 31.57
N VAL A 22 11.18 -8.83 32.06
CA VAL A 22 11.05 -7.36 32.00
C VAL A 22 11.03 -6.86 30.54
N LEU A 23 11.88 -7.41 29.67
CA LEU A 23 11.90 -7.01 28.27
C LEU A 23 10.63 -7.44 27.54
N LEU A 24 10.16 -8.68 27.74
CA LEU A 24 8.94 -9.18 27.12
C LEU A 24 7.70 -8.38 27.57
N THR A 25 7.60 -8.05 28.87
CA THR A 25 6.49 -7.23 29.38
C THR A 25 6.50 -5.82 28.80
N ARG A 26 7.68 -5.20 28.62
CA ARG A 26 7.82 -3.90 27.92
C ARG A 26 7.41 -3.97 26.46
N ILE A 27 7.79 -5.05 25.75
CA ILE A 27 7.39 -5.27 24.36
C ILE A 27 5.88 -5.38 24.28
N VAL A 28 5.25 -6.20 25.14
CA VAL A 28 3.79 -6.37 25.18
C VAL A 28 3.09 -5.05 25.48
N ALA A 29 3.58 -4.28 26.46
CA ALA A 29 3.00 -2.97 26.78
C ALA A 29 3.06 -2.00 25.58
N THR A 30 4.18 -1.96 24.87
CA THR A 30 4.35 -1.16 23.65
C THR A 30 3.44 -1.65 22.52
N LEU A 31 3.31 -2.96 22.33
CA LEU A 31 2.42 -3.52 21.31
C LEU A 31 0.96 -3.18 21.62
N ASN A 32 0.54 -3.24 22.89
CA ASN A 32 -0.80 -2.87 23.32
C ASN A 32 -1.10 -1.38 23.10
N SER A 33 -0.14 -0.48 23.32
CA SER A 33 -0.36 0.96 23.07
C SER A 33 -0.52 1.28 21.58
N ILE A 34 0.20 0.56 20.71
CA ILE A 34 0.08 0.71 19.25
C ILE A 34 -1.21 0.07 18.72
N SER A 35 -1.61 -1.07 19.29
CA SER A 35 -2.76 -1.82 18.82
C SER A 35 -4.09 -1.38 19.41
N GLY A 36 -4.13 -0.54 20.45
CA GLY A 36 -5.37 -0.03 21.05
C GLY A 36 -5.88 -0.87 22.20
N GLU A 37 -6.79 -0.30 23.00
CA GLU A 37 -7.19 -0.82 24.33
C GLU A 37 -7.48 -2.34 24.31
N PRO A 38 -6.71 -3.15 25.06
CA PRO A 38 -6.92 -4.59 25.13
C PRO A 38 -8.03 -4.88 26.13
N THR A 39 -9.29 -4.92 25.69
CA THR A 39 -10.38 -5.46 26.53
C THR A 39 -10.38 -6.99 26.48
N GLY A 40 -9.38 -7.63 27.10
CA GLY A 40 -9.37 -9.06 27.42
C GLY A 40 -9.05 -10.05 26.28
N TYR A 41 -8.98 -11.35 26.63
CA TYR A 41 -8.62 -12.49 25.76
C TYR A 41 -9.53 -12.71 24.54
N SER A 42 -10.62 -11.96 24.45
CA SER A 42 -11.57 -12.00 23.35
C SER A 42 -12.25 -10.64 23.22
N SER A 43 -11.57 -9.65 22.63
CA SER A 43 -12.26 -8.54 21.95
C SER A 43 -11.32 -7.79 21.01
N ARG A 44 -11.75 -7.79 19.75
CA ARG A 44 -11.02 -7.35 18.58
C ARG A 44 -11.09 -5.83 18.44
N GLN A 45 -10.12 -5.10 18.99
CA GLN A 45 -9.93 -3.68 18.65
C GLN A 45 -8.49 -3.34 18.28
N SER A 46 -7.80 -4.22 17.54
CA SER A 46 -6.49 -3.86 16.97
C SER A 46 -6.62 -2.74 15.93
N TYR A 47 -6.06 -1.55 16.20
CA TYR A 47 -5.96 -0.46 15.22
C TYR A 47 -5.23 -0.91 13.95
N VAL A 48 -4.15 -1.67 14.09
CA VAL A 48 -3.41 -2.25 12.96
C VAL A 48 -4.30 -3.21 12.16
N GLY A 49 -5.11 -4.02 12.85
CA GLY A 49 -6.10 -4.88 12.19
C GLY A 49 -7.15 -4.10 11.40
N LYS A 50 -7.65 -2.99 11.96
CA LYS A 50 -8.59 -2.08 11.27
C LYS A 50 -7.94 -1.38 10.07
N ILE A 51 -6.70 -0.91 10.21
CA ILE A 51 -5.93 -0.28 9.13
C ILE A 51 -5.68 -1.30 8.00
N ALA A 52 -5.19 -2.50 8.33
CA ALA A 52 -4.95 -3.55 7.34
C ALA A 52 -6.24 -3.94 6.62
N PHE A 53 -7.36 -4.07 7.35
CA PHE A 53 -8.67 -4.33 6.75
C PHE A 53 -9.12 -3.20 5.83
N GLY A 54 -9.00 -1.94 6.26
CA GLY A 54 -9.37 -0.76 5.47
C GLY A 54 -8.52 -0.62 4.20
N VAL A 55 -7.19 -0.78 4.31
CA VAL A 55 -6.27 -0.75 3.16
C VAL A 55 -6.61 -1.86 2.17
N ARG A 56 -6.92 -3.07 2.65
CA ARG A 56 -7.32 -4.18 1.78
C ARG A 56 -8.66 -3.95 1.08
N ALA A 57 -9.61 -3.32 1.78
CA ALA A 57 -10.88 -2.93 1.17
C ALA A 57 -10.68 -1.88 0.06
N ILE A 58 -9.82 -0.88 0.30
CA ILE A 58 -9.42 0.09 -0.73
C ILE A 58 -8.78 -0.63 -1.90
N GLU A 59 -7.77 -1.47 -1.68
CA GLU A 59 -7.10 -2.23 -2.74
C GLU A 59 -8.08 -3.04 -3.58
N MET A 60 -9.01 -3.76 -2.93
CA MET A 60 -10.03 -4.53 -3.63
C MET A 60 -10.95 -3.64 -4.47
N GLN A 61 -11.39 -2.50 -3.92
CA GLN A 61 -12.24 -1.55 -4.62
C GLN A 61 -11.50 -0.74 -5.69
N THR A 62 -10.19 -0.56 -5.61
CA THR A 62 -9.41 0.24 -6.58
C THR A 62 -8.62 -0.60 -7.57
N SER A 63 -8.61 -1.92 -7.40
CA SER A 63 -7.82 -2.86 -8.24
C SER A 63 -8.12 -2.74 -9.74
N HIS A 64 -9.35 -2.37 -10.10
CA HIS A 64 -9.79 -2.21 -11.49
C HIS A 64 -9.38 -0.86 -12.11
N LEU A 65 -8.99 0.14 -11.31
CA LEU A 65 -8.66 1.48 -11.82
C LEU A 65 -7.45 1.46 -12.76
N GLY A 66 -6.42 0.66 -12.47
CA GLY A 66 -5.22 0.59 -13.32
C GLY A 66 -5.52 0.15 -14.76
N PRO A 67 -6.18 -1.01 -14.95
CA PRO A 67 -6.63 -1.45 -16.27
C PRO A 67 -7.57 -0.45 -16.97
N GLU A 68 -8.56 0.11 -16.26
CA GLU A 68 -9.51 1.06 -16.84
C GLU A 68 -8.85 2.36 -17.31
N VAL A 69 -7.96 2.93 -16.51
CA VAL A 69 -7.20 4.14 -16.90
C VAL A 69 -6.32 3.86 -18.12
N THR A 70 -5.72 2.67 -18.19
CA THR A 70 -4.91 2.26 -19.34
C THR A 70 -5.77 2.17 -20.61
N GLN A 71 -6.94 1.53 -20.52
CA GLN A 71 -7.87 1.41 -21.64
C GLN A 71 -8.43 2.77 -22.07
N LEU A 72 -8.80 3.62 -21.11
CA LEU A 72 -9.29 4.97 -21.36
C LEU A 72 -8.24 5.81 -22.10
N ASN A 73 -6.99 5.78 -21.63
CA ASN A 73 -5.90 6.50 -22.30
C ASN A 73 -5.65 6.00 -23.71
N ALA A 74 -5.72 4.68 -23.94
CA ALA A 74 -5.60 4.12 -25.29
C ALA A 74 -6.71 4.62 -26.22
N GLY A 75 -7.97 4.63 -25.74
CA GLY A 75 -9.11 5.14 -26.49
C GLY A 75 -9.00 6.64 -26.80
N LEU A 76 -8.59 7.44 -25.81
CA LEU A 76 -8.37 8.88 -26.00
C LEU A 76 -7.23 9.16 -26.98
N SER A 77 -6.15 8.38 -26.94
CA SER A 77 -5.05 8.51 -27.89
C SER A 77 -5.49 8.18 -29.32
N ALA A 78 -6.26 7.10 -29.50
CA ALA A 78 -6.82 6.73 -30.79
C ALA A 78 -7.79 7.79 -31.34
N ALA A 79 -8.63 8.37 -30.48
CA ALA A 79 -9.51 9.47 -30.85
C ALA A 79 -8.72 10.72 -31.29
N ALA A 80 -7.67 11.07 -30.56
CA ALA A 80 -6.80 12.19 -30.92
C ALA A 80 -6.12 11.98 -32.29
N ASP A 81 -5.66 10.75 -32.59
CA ASP A 81 -5.05 10.43 -33.88
C ASP A 81 -6.07 10.46 -35.02
N GLY A 82 -7.29 9.96 -34.79
CA GLY A 82 -8.40 10.08 -35.73
C GLY A 82 -8.74 11.54 -36.05
N LEU A 83 -8.80 12.41 -35.02
CA LEU A 83 -9.05 13.84 -35.19
C LEU A 83 -7.95 14.53 -36.01
N ARG A 84 -6.67 14.21 -35.78
CA ARG A 84 -5.56 14.73 -36.60
C ARG A 84 -5.66 14.29 -38.06
N SER A 85 -6.10 13.06 -38.31
CA SER A 85 -6.31 12.56 -39.67
C SER A 85 -7.41 13.34 -40.38
N ILE A 86 -8.55 13.59 -39.70
CA ILE A 86 -9.65 14.38 -40.23
C ILE A 86 -9.19 15.81 -40.56
N ASP A 87 -8.45 16.45 -39.65
CA ASP A 87 -7.88 17.78 -39.87
C ASP A 87 -6.99 17.82 -41.13
N GLY A 88 -6.06 16.86 -41.27
CA GLY A 88 -5.22 16.75 -42.45
C GLY A 88 -5.97 16.45 -43.75
N HIS A 89 -7.15 15.81 -43.68
CA HIS A 89 -8.04 15.65 -44.83
C HIS A 89 -8.79 16.94 -45.18
N LEU A 90 -9.24 17.68 -44.17
CA LEU A 90 -9.92 18.97 -44.36
C LEU A 90 -8.99 20.00 -45.00
N VAL A 91 -7.76 20.15 -44.47
CA VAL A 91 -6.75 21.05 -45.03
C VAL A 91 -6.49 20.75 -46.51
N ARG A 92 -6.22 19.49 -46.86
CA ARG A 92 -6.03 19.10 -48.27
C ARG A 92 -7.24 19.37 -49.15
N THR A 93 -8.45 19.18 -48.62
CA THR A 93 -9.68 19.45 -49.38
C THR A 93 -9.81 20.93 -49.67
N ILE A 94 -9.53 21.80 -48.68
CA ILE A 94 -9.52 23.26 -48.85
C ILE A 94 -8.48 23.66 -49.90
N ASP A 95 -7.24 23.16 -49.79
CA ASP A 95 -6.17 23.48 -50.74
C ASP A 95 -6.54 23.11 -52.18
N ASN A 96 -7.19 21.95 -52.36
CA ASN A 96 -7.65 21.49 -53.67
C ASN A 96 -8.77 22.37 -54.25
N VAL A 97 -9.72 22.81 -53.41
CA VAL A 97 -10.80 23.71 -53.84
C VAL A 97 -10.22 25.07 -54.25
N VAL A 98 -9.32 25.64 -53.45
CA VAL A 98 -8.64 26.91 -53.77
C VAL A 98 -7.84 26.79 -55.07
N ALA A 99 -7.14 25.67 -55.30
CA ALA A 99 -6.40 25.43 -56.52
C ALA A 99 -7.30 25.27 -57.76
N GLN A 100 -8.56 24.84 -57.59
CA GLN A 100 -9.54 24.78 -58.68
C GLN A 100 -10.10 26.16 -59.02
N GLU A 101 -10.36 27.01 -58.03
CA GLU A 101 -10.85 28.39 -58.27
C GLU A 101 -9.81 29.29 -58.93
N ALA A 102 -8.52 29.01 -58.75
CA ALA A 102 -7.42 29.77 -59.36
C ALA A 102 -7.13 29.40 -60.84
N ARG A 103 -7.84 28.40 -61.40
CA ARG A 103 -7.73 27.98 -62.81
C ARG A 103 -8.89 28.53 -63.63
#